data_AF-A0AAD9X9M1-F1
#
_entry.id   AF-A0AAD9X9M1-F1
#
_cell.length_a   1.000
_cell.length_b   1.000
_cell.length_c   1.000
_cell.angle_alpha   90.00
_cell.angle_beta   90.00
_cell.angle_gamma   90.00
#
_symmetry.space_group_name_H-M   'P 1'
#
loop_
_entity.id
_entity.type
_entity.pdbx_description
1 polymer ?
#
loop_
_entity_poly.entity_id
_entity_poly.type
_entity_poly.pdbx_seq_one_letter_code
_entity_poly.pdbx_strand_id
1 'polypeptide(L)'
;MTVARFKGMLINTLTSKLYTTGLLKHAYEMSVNPISDPKFWDIPDAIRNHIVLPRKKKNLLGRPKKLRIPSAGDKRNVYVL
;
A
#
# COMPACT_ATOMS: atom_id res chain seq x y z
N MET A 1 7.05 -29.90 5.43
CA MET A 1 6.90 -29.88 3.96
C MET A 1 7.81 -30.91 3.26
N THR A 2 9.09 -30.97 3.59
CA THR A 2 10.09 -31.88 2.97
C THR A 2 9.83 -33.36 3.25
N VAL A 3 9.47 -33.74 4.48
CA VAL A 3 9.27 -35.16 4.90
C VAL A 3 8.17 -35.87 4.10
N ALA A 4 7.06 -35.19 3.76
CA ALA A 4 5.99 -35.78 2.94
C ALA A 4 6.47 -36.12 1.52
N ARG A 5 7.25 -35.22 0.90
CA ARG A 5 7.80 -35.40 -0.45
C ARG A 5 8.77 -36.58 -0.51
N PHE A 6 9.65 -36.71 0.47
CA PHE A 6 10.58 -37.85 0.58
C PHE A 6 9.86 -39.19 0.72
N LYS A 7 8.67 -39.21 1.33
CA LYS A 7 7.85 -40.43 1.51
C LYS A 7 6.85 -40.68 0.36
N GLY A 8 6.86 -39.87 -0.71
CA GLY A 8 5.88 -39.97 -1.79
C GLY A 8 4.44 -39.67 -1.35
N MET A 9 4.26 -39.04 -0.18
CA MET A 9 2.94 -38.72 0.37
C MET A 9 2.51 -37.33 -0.07
N LEU A 10 1.20 -37.14 -0.25
CA LEU A 10 0.64 -35.81 -0.47
C LEU A 10 0.88 -34.96 0.77
N ILE A 11 1.39 -33.73 0.58
CA ILE A 11 1.71 -32.79 1.66
C ILE A 11 0.55 -32.60 2.64
N ASN A 12 -0.68 -32.60 2.13
CA ASN A 12 -1.90 -32.35 2.87
C ASN A 12 -2.27 -33.50 3.85
N THR A 13 -1.61 -34.66 3.75
CA THR A 13 -1.85 -35.80 4.65
C THR A 13 -1.20 -35.62 6.02
N LEU A 14 -0.16 -34.80 6.12
CA LEU A 14 0.55 -34.51 7.38
C LEU A 14 0.03 -33.24 8.07
N THR A 15 -0.96 -32.57 7.47
CA THR A 15 -1.58 -31.36 8.03
C THR A 15 -2.94 -31.69 8.61
N SER A 16 -3.32 -31.02 9.71
CA SER A 16 -4.70 -31.10 10.20
C SER A 16 -5.69 -30.73 9.09
N LYS A 17 -6.87 -31.37 9.10
CA LYS A 17 -7.95 -31.11 8.14
C LYS A 17 -8.35 -29.62 8.05
N LEU A 18 -8.03 -28.85 9.09
CA LEU A 18 -8.28 -27.41 9.18
C LEU A 18 -7.35 -26.54 8.33
N TYR A 19 -6.20 -27.06 7.87
CA TYR A 19 -5.20 -26.30 7.11
C TYR A 19 -5.18 -26.66 5.62
N THR A 20 -6.32 -27.07 5.07
CA THR A 20 -6.46 -27.26 3.63
C THR A 20 -6.62 -25.92 2.93
N THR A 21 -6.10 -25.80 1.71
CA THR A 21 -6.25 -24.59 0.90
C THR A 21 -7.71 -24.22 0.66
N GLY A 22 -8.57 -25.23 0.49
CA GLY A 22 -10.02 -25.04 0.37
C GLY A 22 -10.65 -24.44 1.62
N LEU A 23 -10.32 -24.96 2.80
CA LEU A 23 -10.89 -24.45 4.05
C LEU A 23 -10.37 -23.07 4.41
N LEU A 24 -9.08 -22.80 4.18
CA LEU A 24 -8.51 -21.47 4.35
C LEU A 24 -9.18 -20.47 3.40
N LYS A 25 -9.37 -20.84 2.12
CA LYS A 25 -10.09 -20.00 1.15
C LYS A 25 -11.51 -19.71 1.62
N HIS A 26 -12.23 -20.72 2.11
CA HIS A 26 -13.60 -20.57 2.63
C HIS A 26 -13.65 -19.70 3.89
N ALA A 27 -12.69 -19.86 4.80
CA ALA A 27 -12.62 -19.07 6.04
C ALA A 27 -12.41 -17.57 5.77
N TYR A 28 -11.69 -17.24 4.69
CA TYR A 28 -11.47 -15.87 4.23
C TYR A 28 -12.34 -15.47 3.04
N GLU A 29 -13.32 -16.29 2.65
CA GLU A 29 -14.24 -15.98 1.55
C GLU A 29 -15.18 -14.83 1.92
N MET A 30 -15.60 -14.78 3.18
CA MET A 30 -16.31 -13.63 3.71
C MET A 30 -15.32 -12.54 4.11
N SER A 31 -15.55 -11.32 3.63
CA SER A 31 -14.83 -10.17 4.15
C SER A 31 -15.19 -9.98 5.62
N VAL A 32 -14.19 -9.97 6.49
CA VAL A 32 -14.38 -9.70 7.93
C VAL A 32 -14.97 -8.29 8.15
N ASN A 33 -14.77 -7.37 7.19
CA ASN A 33 -15.39 -6.06 7.11
C ASN A 33 -15.62 -5.71 5.64
N PRO A 34 -16.74 -6.11 5.02
CA PRO A 34 -17.00 -5.73 3.64
C PRO A 34 -17.10 -4.22 3.56
N ILE A 35 -16.32 -3.61 2.68
CA ILE A 35 -16.61 -2.25 2.23
C ILE A 35 -17.99 -2.35 1.55
N SER A 36 -18.98 -1.62 2.07
CA SER A 36 -20.33 -1.65 1.50
C SER A 36 -20.29 -1.14 0.06
N ASP A 37 -21.23 -1.59 -0.79
CA ASP A 37 -21.23 -1.13 -2.17
C ASP A 37 -21.39 0.40 -2.22
N PRO A 38 -20.60 1.11 -3.04
CA PRO A 38 -20.69 2.56 -3.17
C PRO A 38 -22.08 3.08 -3.55
N LYS A 39 -22.92 2.21 -4.13
CA LYS A 39 -24.32 2.52 -4.47
C LYS A 39 -25.20 2.78 -3.24
N PHE A 40 -24.85 2.19 -2.08
CA PHE A 40 -25.59 2.35 -0.83
C PHE A 40 -24.98 3.40 0.09
N TRP A 41 -23.92 4.09 -0.32
CA TRP A 41 -23.32 5.14 0.49
C TRP A 41 -24.16 6.41 0.41
N ASP A 42 -24.56 6.93 1.57
CA ASP A 42 -25.16 8.24 1.66
C ASP A 42 -24.04 9.29 1.60
N ILE A 43 -23.73 9.75 0.38
CA ILE A 43 -22.66 10.73 0.13
C ILE A 43 -23.31 12.09 -0.08
N PRO A 44 -23.06 13.09 0.80
CA PRO A 44 -23.55 14.44 0.63
C PRO A 44 -23.16 15.04 -0.73
N ASP A 45 -24.06 15.83 -1.34
CA ASP A 45 -23.84 16.46 -2.65
C ASP A 45 -22.57 17.31 -2.70
N ALA A 46 -22.22 17.94 -1.57
CA ALA A 46 -20.99 18.71 -1.44
C ALA A 46 -19.73 17.87 -1.71
N ILE A 47 -19.72 16.59 -1.29
CA ILE A 47 -18.61 15.65 -1.50
C ILE A 47 -18.71 15.03 -2.89
N ARG A 48 -19.91 14.63 -3.32
CA ARG A 48 -20.14 14.03 -4.63
C ARG A 48 -19.72 14.94 -5.79
N ASN A 49 -19.96 16.25 -5.64
CA ASN A 49 -19.62 17.26 -6.63
C ASN A 49 -18.22 17.87 -6.40
N HIS A 50 -17.50 17.45 -5.36
CA HIS A 50 -16.18 17.97 -5.05
C HIS A 50 -15.13 17.46 -6.04
N ILE A 51 -14.72 18.33 -6.96
CA ILE A 51 -13.63 18.03 -7.88
C ILE A 51 -12.29 18.29 -7.17
N VAL A 52 -11.60 17.22 -6.79
CA VAL A 52 -10.23 17.29 -6.27
C VAL A 52 -9.28 17.60 -7.42
N LEU A 53 -8.91 18.87 -7.57
CA LEU A 53 -7.91 19.26 -8.55
C LEU A 53 -6.52 18.73 -8.16
N PRO A 54 -5.70 18.28 -9.13
CA PRO A 54 -4.31 17.98 -8.85
C PRO A 54 -3.61 19.23 -8.35
N ARG A 55 -2.59 19.04 -7.51
CA ARG A 55 -1.83 20.15 -6.97
C ARG A 55 -1.19 20.97 -8.09
N LYS A 56 -1.40 22.30 -8.09
CA LYS A 56 -0.90 23.23 -9.13
C LYS A 56 0.61 23.20 -9.33
N LYS A 57 1.37 22.87 -8.28
CA LYS A 57 2.84 22.75 -8.33
C LYS A 57 3.23 21.32 -8.00
N LYS A 58 4.04 20.71 -8.87
CA LYS A 58 4.74 19.47 -8.55
C LYS A 58 5.69 19.76 -7.39
N ASN A 59 5.66 18.92 -6.35
CA ASN A 59 6.75 18.92 -5.39
C ASN A 59 8.04 18.56 -6.13
N LEU A 60 9.14 19.20 -5.73
CA LEU A 60 10.46 18.66 -6.07
C LEU A 60 10.50 17.22 -5.55
N LEU A 61 10.96 16.31 -6.41
CA LEU A 61 11.14 14.92 -6.02
C LEU A 61 12.23 14.85 -4.95
N GLY A 62 11.95 14.10 -3.89
CA GLY A 62 12.90 13.84 -2.79
C GLY A 62 12.97 14.95 -1.74
N ARG A 63 13.96 14.81 -0.86
CA ARG A 63 14.18 15.71 0.28
C ARG A 63 14.74 17.06 -0.23
N PRO A 64 14.26 18.21 0.27
CA PRO A 64 14.89 19.50 0.00
C PRO A 64 16.39 19.46 0.32
N LYS A 65 17.24 19.86 -0.64
CA LYS A 65 18.68 19.95 -0.42
C LYS A 65 18.94 21.07 0.59
N LYS A 66 19.63 20.77 1.69
CA LYS A 66 20.12 21.80 2.61
C LYS A 66 21.29 22.53 1.93
N LEU A 67 21.19 23.85 1.80
CA LEU A 67 22.31 24.67 1.32
C LEU A 67 23.40 24.70 2.39
N ARG A 68 24.66 24.65 1.95
CA ARG A 68 25.83 24.82 2.83
C ARG A 68 26.01 26.31 3.14
N ILE A 69 26.35 26.63 4.39
CA ILE A 69 26.78 27.98 4.78
C ILE A 69 28.21 28.20 4.22
N PRO A 70 28.45 29.25 3.40
CA PRO A 70 29.78 29.51 2.87
C PRO A 70 30.74 29.99 3.95
N SER A 71 32.02 29.63 3.83
CA SER A 71 33.10 30.11 4.70
C SER A 71 33.68 31.43 4.19
N ALA A 72 34.52 32.10 4.98
CA ALA A 72 35.23 33.30 4.53
C ALA A 72 36.12 32.95 3.30
N GLY A 73 35.90 33.66 2.18
CA GLY A 73 36.60 33.43 0.90
C GLY A 73 35.83 32.61 -0.14
N ASP A 74 34.69 32.01 0.22
CA ASP A 74 33.85 31.27 -0.73
C ASP A 74 33.03 32.22 -1.63
N LYS A 75 32.96 31.94 -2.94
CA LYS A 75 32.10 32.71 -3.85
C LYS A 75 30.64 32.35 -3.57
N ARG A 76 29.81 33.35 -3.29
CA ARG A 76 28.35 33.16 -3.14
C ARG A 76 27.76 32.79 -4.49
N ASN A 77 27.45 31.52 -4.72
CA ASN A 77 26.62 31.14 -5.86
C ASN A 77 25.17 31.49 -5.51
N VAL A 78 24.77 32.71 -5.84
CA VAL A 78 23.38 33.15 -5.77
C VAL A 78 22.65 32.52 -6.94
N TYR A 79 22.17 31.28 -6.76
CA TYR A 79 21.14 30.78 -7.65
C TYR A 79 19.86 31.56 -7.34
N VAL A 80 19.55 32.50 -8.22
CA VAL A 80 18.28 33.24 -8.25
C VAL A 80 17.16 32.22 -8.45
N LEU A 81 16.20 32.21 -7.53
CA LEU A 81 14.95 31.44 -7.62
C LEU A 81 13.97 32.13 -8.59
#